data_AF-A9E1C4-F1
#
_entry.id   AF-A9E1C4-F1
#
_cell.length_a   1.000
_cell.length_b   1.000
_cell.length_c   1.000
_cell.angle_alpha   90.00
_cell.angle_beta   90.00
_cell.angle_gamma   90.00
#
_symmetry.space_group_name_H-M   'P 1'
#
loop_
_entity.id
_entity.type
_entity.pdbx_description
1 polymer ?
#
loop_
_entity_poly.entity_id
_entity_poly.type
_entity_poly.pdbx_seq_one_letter_code
_entity_poly.pdbx_strand_id
1 'polypeptide(L)' 'MKLVLLTIGLLLLGVAGIAIKLWAKKDGKFAGTCASQNPMLNKDGDACGFCGKTPDQFDTCAEPQHQ' A
#
# COMPACT_ATOMS: atom_id res chain seq x y z
N MET A 1 -20.64 -22.16 10.61
CA MET A 1 -19.70 -22.78 9.64
C MET A 1 -19.77 -22.18 8.24
N LYS A 2 -20.95 -21.99 7.63
CA LYS A 2 -21.08 -21.40 6.28
C LYS A 2 -20.44 -20.00 6.15
N LEU A 3 -20.69 -19.12 7.12
CA LEU A 3 -20.09 -17.78 7.16
C LEU A 3 -18.57 -17.84 7.28
N VAL A 4 -18.03 -18.75 8.11
CA VAL A 4 -16.59 -18.90 8.32
C VAL A 4 -15.89 -19.32 7.02
N LEU A 5 -16.46 -20.27 6.29
CA LEU A 5 -15.93 -20.68 4.99
C LEU A 5 -15.98 -19.54 3.97
N LEU A 6 -17.07 -18.76 3.95
CA LEU A 6 -17.19 -17.60 3.06
C LEU A 6 -16.18 -16.50 3.41
N THR A 7 -15.97 -16.21 4.69
CA THR A 7 -14.97 -15.22 5.13
C THR A 7 -13.55 -15.65 4.78
N ILE A 8 -13.21 -16.93 4.98
CA ILE A 8 -11.90 -17.46 4.61
C ILE A 8 -11.72 -17.39 3.09
N GLY A 9 -12.75 -17.75 2.31
CA GLY A 9 -12.72 -17.63 0.85
C GLY A 9 -12.47 -16.21 0.38
N LEU A 10 -13.15 -15.21 0.94
CA LEU A 10 -12.94 -13.80 0.62
C LEU A 10 -11.52 -13.32 0.99
N LEU A 11 -11.03 -13.69 2.16
CA LEU A 11 -9.68 -13.33 2.60
C LEU A 11 -8.60 -13.95 1.70
N LEU A 12 -8.75 -15.23 1.35
CA LEU A 12 -7.83 -15.92 0.43
C LEU A 12 -7.84 -15.27 -0.95
N LEU A 13 -9.01 -14.88 -1.47
CA LEU A 13 -9.12 -14.19 -2.75
C LEU A 13 -8.42 -12.82 -2.72
N GLY A 14 -8.56 -12.06 -1.63
CA GLY A 14 -7.85 -10.80 -1.44
C GLY A 14 -6.33 -10.96 -1.43
N VAL A 15 -5.82 -11.92 -0.63
CA VAL A 15 -4.38 -12.20 -0.53
C VAL A 15 -3.83 -12.73 -1.86
N ALA A 16 -4.56 -13.62 -2.54
CA ALA A 16 -4.18 -14.13 -3.85
C ALA A 16 -4.07 -13.02 -4.90
N GLY A 17 -5.02 -12.09 -4.93
CA GLY A 17 -4.97 -10.94 -5.84
C GLY A 17 -3.74 -10.04 -5.60
N ILE A 18 -3.39 -9.81 -4.34
CA ILE A 18 -2.18 -9.05 -3.97
C ILE A 18 -0.91 -9.81 -4.40
N ALA A 19 -0.84 -11.11 -4.13
CA ALA A 19 0.30 -11.95 -4.48
C ALA A 19 0.55 -11.98 -6.01
N ILE A 20 -0.50 -12.15 -6.80
CA ILE A 20 -0.42 -12.11 -8.28
C ILE A 20 0.08 -10.75 -8.75
N LYS A 21 -0.45 -9.65 -8.18
CA LYS A 21 -0.06 -8.28 -8.55
C LYS A 21 1.42 -8.01 -8.26
N LEU A 22 1.96 -8.54 -7.15
CA LEU A 22 3.38 -8.42 -6.82
C LEU A 22 4.26 -9.24 -7.78
N TRP A 23 3.84 -10.47 -8.06
CA TRP A 23 4.56 -11.34 -9.01
C TRP A 23 4.61 -10.73 -10.41
N ALA A 24 3.53 -10.09 -10.84
CA ALA A 24 3.45 -9.41 -12.13
C ALA A 24 4.18 -8.05 -12.16
N LYS A 25 4.68 -7.55 -11.03
CA LYS A 25 5.36 -6.26 -10.97
C LYS A 25 6.86 -6.44 -11.11
N LYS A 26 7.48 -5.62 -11.97
CA LYS A 26 8.93 -5.51 -12.05
C LYS A 26 9.48 -5.10 -10.67
N ASP A 27 10.47 -5.85 -10.19
CA ASP A 27 11.12 -5.72 -8.88
C ASP A 27 10.28 -6.14 -7.66
N GLY A 28 9.08 -6.71 -7.84
CA GLY A 28 8.28 -7.32 -6.75
C GLY A 28 7.87 -6.37 -5.62
N LYS A 29 8.07 -5.06 -5.78
CA LYS A 29 7.78 -4.05 -4.75
C LYS A 29 6.32 -3.62 -4.79
N PHE A 30 5.69 -3.38 -3.64
CA PHE A 30 4.38 -2.75 -3.63
C PHE A 30 4.43 -1.36 -4.28
N ALA A 31 3.47 -1.01 -5.15
CA ALA A 31 3.34 0.36 -5.66
C ALA A 31 2.64 1.19 -4.57
N GLY A 32 3.42 1.92 -3.77
CA GLY A 32 3.00 2.93 -2.79
C GLY A 32 1.54 2.86 -2.34
N THR A 33 1.30 2.19 -1.22
CA THR A 33 0.03 2.32 -0.48
C THR A 33 0.19 3.40 0.58
N CYS A 34 -0.84 3.74 1.36
CA CYS A 34 -0.73 4.71 2.48
C CYS A 34 0.39 4.36 3.49
N ALA A 35 0.91 3.12 3.49
CA ALA A 35 2.06 2.72 4.29
C ALA A 35 3.40 3.34 3.81
N SER A 36 3.51 3.77 2.54
CA SER A 36 4.71 4.42 2.02
C SER A 36 4.93 5.82 2.58
N GLN A 37 3.99 6.34 3.38
CA GLN A 37 4.12 7.64 4.04
C GLN A 37 4.84 7.54 5.39
N ASN A 38 4.92 6.35 5.98
CA ASN A 38 5.52 6.20 7.30
C ASN A 38 7.06 6.13 7.19
N PRO A 39 7.82 7.09 7.75
CA PRO A 39 9.28 7.07 7.70
C PRO A 39 9.91 5.84 8.38
N MET A 40 9.19 5.16 9.29
CA MET A 40 9.66 3.91 9.87
C MET A 40 9.61 2.74 8.88
N LEU A 41 8.69 2.77 7.91
CA LEU A 41 8.42 1.70 6.95
C LEU A 41 9.02 1.98 5.57
N ASN A 42 8.97 3.24 5.10
CA ASN A 42 9.57 3.66 3.83
C ASN A 42 11.04 4.04 4.02
N LYS A 43 11.89 3.01 4.09
CA LYS A 43 13.35 3.17 4.23
C LYS A 43 14.07 3.50 2.92
N ASP A 44 13.41 3.30 1.79
CA ASP A 44 13.99 3.53 0.46
C ASP A 44 13.86 5.01 0.03
N GLY A 45 13.13 5.84 0.80
CA GLY A 45 12.98 7.26 0.49
C GLY A 45 11.96 7.54 -0.62
N ASP A 46 11.13 6.56 -0.98
CA ASP A 46 10.19 6.69 -2.08
C ASP A 46 9.21 7.85 -1.84
N ALA A 47 8.91 8.63 -2.87
CA ALA A 47 7.91 9.69 -2.77
C ALA A 47 6.52 9.11 -2.45
N CYS A 48 5.82 9.76 -1.53
CA CYS A 48 4.45 9.44 -1.15
C CYS A 48 3.52 9.51 -2.36
N GLY A 49 2.82 8.42 -2.69
CA GLY A 49 1.88 8.40 -3.82
C GLY A 49 0.63 9.27 -3.63
N PHE A 50 0.41 9.80 -2.43
CA PHE A 50 -0.72 10.66 -2.08
C PHE A 50 -0.38 12.15 -2.14
N CYS A 51 0.73 12.58 -1.52
CA CYS A 51 1.13 14.00 -1.44
C CYS A 51 2.45 14.33 -2.16
N GLY A 52 3.13 13.34 -2.77
CA GLY A 52 4.37 13.52 -3.54
C GLY A 52 5.63 13.79 -2.73
N LYS A 53 5.51 13.98 -1.41
CA LYS A 53 6.62 14.26 -0.49
C LYS A 53 7.41 13.00 -0.13
N THR A 54 8.69 13.18 0.17
CA THR A 54 9.57 12.12 0.68
C THR A 54 9.27 11.81 2.16
N PRO A 55 9.72 10.65 2.69
CA PRO A 55 9.40 10.24 4.07
C PRO A 55 9.87 11.20 5.15
N ASP A 56 10.97 11.93 4.90
CA ASP A 56 11.51 12.97 5.79
C ASP A 56 10.66 14.25 5.85
N GLN A 57 9.76 14.44 4.88
CA GLN A 57 8.83 15.57 4.78
C GLN A 57 7.41 15.18 5.18
N PHE A 58 7.22 14.02 5.83
CA PHE A 58 5.91 13.47 6.15
C PHE A 58 5.08 14.39 7.07
N ASP A 59 5.73 15.11 7.98
CA ASP A 59 5.11 16.08 8.90
C ASP A 59 4.36 17.21 8.19
N THR A 60 4.72 17.51 6.94
CA THR A 60 4.05 18.50 6.09
C THR A 60 3.24 17.86 4.97
N CYS A 61 2.98 16.55 5.03
CA CYS A 61 2.09 15.86 4.10
C CYS A 61 0.64 16.25 4.39
N ALA A 62 0.23 17.38 3.83
CA ALA A 62 -1.16 17.78 3.74
C ALA A 62 -1.79 17.17 2.49
N GLU A 63 -3.07 16.82 2.58
CA GLU A 63 -3.87 16.50 1.40
C GLU A 63 -3.75 17.68 0.41
N PRO A 64 -3.38 17.46 -0.87
CA PRO A 64 -3.50 18.53 -1.86
C PRO A 64 -4.96 18.95 -1.82
N GLN A 65 -5.23 20.23 -1.55
CA GLN A 65 -6.58 20.78 -1.44
C GLN A 65 -7.41 20.28 -2.63
N HIS A 66 -8.26 19.30 -2.40
CA HIS A 66 -9.18 18.80 -3.41
C HIS A 66 -10.18 19.92 -3.65
N GLN A 67 -10.03 20.62 -4.78
CA GLN A 67 -11.06 21.48 -5.35
C GLN A 67 -11.98 20.61 -6.21
#